data_AF-A0A920DSG0-F1
#
_entry.id   AF-A0A920DSG0-F1
#
_cell.length_a   1.000
_cell.length_b   1.000
_cell.length_c   1.000
_cell.angle_alpha   90.00
_cell.angle_beta   90.00
_cell.angle_gamma   90.00
#
_symmetry.space_group_name_H-M   'P 1'
#
loop_
_entity.id
_entity.type
_entity.pdbx_description
1 polymer ?
#
loop_
_entity_poly.entity_id
_entity_poly.type
_entity_poly.pdbx_seq_one_letter_code
_entity_poly.pdbx_strand_id
1 'polypeptide(L)'
;MGSLDESGISVASGSGYANDLVYSTDVCLVEGASYTMVMMDSYGDGWNGGSFAVVAACDSIASGDLPSGDTGTVVFDATCGGDVGPTCPAPADWAVTVTGSNHTIMIPAGVLPQMAEGTVLEHANVGVFYTNDNGDLVCAGSAEITPNETVQIAAMGDDTTTDEVDGLVAGEALVWLIADCNGNVFAGEATYSNGPDVFTTNGLTFVASISEVPAGPSSQMLELPSGWSMFSTYMIADDMDMASVLSPIIDNVIIAKNNSGAAYLVEWNFNGVGDLLVGQGYQIKTTEAVELEVSGAYAFPEENPVDLTAGWNMVGYLRTEPAAADAVLGDINATGNLVIAKDYNGAAYLPEWNFNGIGDMFPGQGYQLKTNNVDVLQYLSNEILTECLLLKLQKTMYLTILK
;
A
#
# COMPACT_ATOMS: atom_id res chain seq x y z
N MET A 1 -17.37 29.33 33.58
CA MET A 1 -16.78 28.20 32.83
C MET A 1 -16.14 28.72 31.55
N GLY A 2 -15.21 27.99 30.96
CA GLY A 2 -14.64 28.31 29.65
C GLY A 2 -13.90 27.14 29.02
N SER A 3 -13.71 27.17 27.72
CA SER A 3 -12.97 26.17 26.95
C SER A 3 -11.69 26.79 26.43
N LEU A 4 -10.58 26.06 26.55
CA LEU A 4 -9.25 26.45 26.09
C LEU A 4 -8.81 25.53 24.95
N ASP A 5 -8.12 26.07 23.95
CA ASP A 5 -7.39 25.28 22.94
C ASP A 5 -6.07 24.71 23.50
N GLU A 6 -5.37 23.93 22.68
CA GLU A 6 -4.06 23.33 22.98
C GLU A 6 -2.97 24.36 23.36
N SER A 7 -3.13 25.61 22.95
CA SER A 7 -2.23 26.73 23.27
C SER A 7 -2.66 27.47 24.55
N GLY A 8 -3.71 27.00 25.23
CA GLY A 8 -4.26 27.61 26.44
C GLY A 8 -5.07 28.88 26.19
N ILE A 9 -5.43 29.15 24.94
CA ILE A 9 -6.22 30.33 24.55
C ILE A 9 -7.70 30.01 24.73
N SER A 10 -8.43 30.92 25.37
CA SER A 10 -9.88 30.78 25.58
C SER A 10 -10.64 30.87 24.26
N VAL A 11 -11.25 29.77 23.84
CA VAL A 11 -12.13 29.69 22.66
C VAL A 11 -13.60 29.95 23.01
N ALA A 12 -13.97 29.77 24.29
CA ALA A 12 -15.29 30.14 24.81
C ALA A 12 -15.23 30.45 26.30
N SER A 13 -16.05 31.38 26.79
CA SER A 13 -16.20 31.62 28.23
C SER A 13 -17.60 32.15 28.56
N GLY A 14 -18.04 31.90 29.78
CA GLY A 14 -19.30 32.45 30.31
C GLY A 14 -19.41 32.35 31.83
N SER A 15 -20.25 33.22 32.39
CA SER A 15 -20.48 33.39 33.83
C SER A 15 -21.91 33.86 34.11
N GLY A 16 -22.31 33.82 35.39
CA GLY A 16 -23.61 34.34 35.83
C GLY A 16 -24.81 33.43 35.54
N TYR A 17 -24.59 32.12 35.47
CA TYR A 17 -25.65 31.13 35.27
C TYR A 17 -26.52 31.02 36.52
N ALA A 18 -27.83 31.17 36.36
CA ALA A 18 -28.79 31.01 37.45
C ALA A 18 -29.21 29.55 37.63
N ASN A 19 -29.68 29.22 38.83
CA ASN A 19 -30.08 27.87 39.22
C ASN A 19 -31.22 27.34 38.32
N ASP A 20 -31.20 26.03 38.07
CA ASP A 20 -32.24 25.28 37.33
C ASP A 20 -32.51 25.77 35.90
N LEU A 21 -31.53 26.42 35.26
CA LEU A 21 -31.62 26.91 33.89
C LEU A 21 -30.56 26.32 32.96
N VAL A 22 -30.90 26.39 31.67
CA VAL A 22 -30.10 25.93 30.53
C VAL A 22 -29.52 27.13 29.82
N TYR A 23 -28.24 27.05 29.49
CA TYR A 23 -27.57 28.07 28.69
C TYR A 23 -26.84 27.38 27.54
N SER A 24 -26.93 27.96 26.35
CA SER A 24 -26.29 27.46 25.13
C SER A 24 -25.42 28.57 24.54
N THR A 25 -24.22 28.21 24.11
CA THR A 25 -23.29 29.10 23.42
C THR A 25 -22.66 28.34 22.26
N ASP A 26 -22.64 28.97 21.08
CA ASP A 26 -21.99 28.40 19.91
C ASP A 26 -20.48 28.65 19.98
N VAL A 27 -19.71 27.61 19.69
CA VAL A 27 -18.24 27.63 19.73
C VAL A 27 -17.71 26.96 18.48
N CYS A 28 -16.71 27.59 17.84
CA CYS A 28 -16.03 27.00 16.70
C CYS A 28 -14.83 26.18 17.20
N LEU A 29 -14.91 24.85 17.06
CA LEU A 29 -13.81 23.93 17.35
C LEU A 29 -13.21 23.42 16.04
N VAL A 30 -11.90 23.14 16.07
CA VAL A 30 -11.16 22.54 14.95
C VAL A 30 -11.28 21.02 15.09
N GLU A 31 -11.81 20.35 14.07
CA GLU A 31 -11.94 18.90 14.03
C GLU A 31 -10.59 18.21 14.30
N GLY A 32 -10.59 17.21 15.20
CA GLY A 32 -9.38 16.48 15.60
C GLY A 32 -8.46 17.22 16.58
N ALA A 33 -8.77 18.46 16.97
CA ALA A 33 -7.98 19.19 17.97
C ALA A 33 -8.46 18.91 19.40
N SER A 34 -7.52 18.90 20.35
CA SER A 34 -7.81 18.74 21.78
C SER A 34 -8.14 20.05 22.45
N TYR A 35 -9.14 20.01 23.33
CA TYR A 35 -9.62 21.15 24.11
C TYR A 35 -9.72 20.80 25.58
N THR A 36 -9.54 21.82 26.44
CA THR A 36 -9.78 21.69 27.88
C THR A 36 -10.99 22.53 28.28
N MET A 37 -12.04 21.87 28.78
CA MET A 37 -13.15 22.52 29.48
C MET A 37 -12.74 22.79 30.92
N VAL A 38 -12.82 24.05 31.35
CA VAL A 38 -12.56 24.49 32.72
C VAL A 38 -13.88 24.88 33.40
N MET A 39 -14.23 24.11 34.42
CA MET A 39 -15.36 24.33 35.31
C MET A 39 -14.89 25.09 36.53
N MET A 40 -15.63 26.12 36.94
CA MET A 40 -15.29 26.96 38.09
C MET A 40 -16.53 27.16 38.94
N ASP A 41 -16.35 27.12 40.26
CA ASP A 41 -17.36 27.48 41.25
C ASP A 41 -16.74 28.44 42.28
N SER A 42 -17.46 29.52 42.60
CA SER A 42 -16.97 30.58 43.49
C SER A 42 -17.22 30.28 44.97
N TYR A 43 -18.08 29.31 45.28
CA TYR A 43 -18.44 28.93 46.64
C TYR A 43 -17.72 27.67 47.13
N GLY A 44 -17.19 26.87 46.20
CA GLY A 44 -16.33 25.72 46.46
C GLY A 44 -17.08 24.45 46.87
N ASP A 45 -18.40 24.50 46.86
CA ASP A 45 -19.29 23.37 47.11
C ASP A 45 -19.65 22.61 45.83
N GLY A 46 -19.20 23.09 44.67
CA GLY A 46 -19.44 22.48 43.37
C GLY A 46 -20.76 22.92 42.74
N TRP A 47 -21.12 22.30 41.62
CA TRP A 47 -22.28 22.71 40.82
C TRP A 47 -23.61 22.11 41.29
N ASN A 48 -23.62 21.38 42.42
CA ASN A 48 -24.85 20.92 43.09
C ASN A 48 -25.85 20.22 42.14
N GLY A 49 -25.34 19.36 41.23
CA GLY A 49 -26.13 18.65 40.21
C GLY A 49 -26.18 19.33 38.84
N GLY A 50 -25.55 20.49 38.67
CA GLY A 50 -25.30 21.11 37.37
C GLY A 50 -24.21 20.38 36.58
N SER A 51 -24.38 20.30 35.26
CA SER A 51 -23.44 19.68 34.32
C SER A 51 -23.25 20.55 33.08
N PHE A 52 -22.22 20.23 32.30
CA PHE A 52 -22.03 20.71 30.93
C PHE A 52 -22.07 19.55 29.95
N ALA A 53 -22.40 19.87 28.70
CA ALA A 53 -22.21 18.99 27.56
C ALA A 53 -21.70 19.82 26.36
N VAL A 54 -20.75 19.26 25.63
CA VAL A 54 -20.35 19.70 24.30
C VAL A 54 -20.99 18.73 23.33
N VAL A 55 -21.79 19.25 22.43
CA VAL A 55 -22.51 18.48 21.42
C VAL A 55 -21.99 18.89 20.05
N ALA A 56 -21.88 17.97 19.12
CA ALA A 56 -21.57 18.23 17.73
C ALA A 56 -22.72 17.69 16.86
N ALA A 57 -22.57 17.74 15.54
CA ALA A 57 -23.55 17.16 14.63
C ALA A 57 -23.74 15.64 14.79
N CYS A 58 -22.81 14.99 15.49
CA CYS A 58 -22.71 13.55 15.76
C CYS A 58 -22.99 13.19 17.22
N ASP A 59 -23.80 13.99 17.92
CA ASP A 59 -24.14 13.89 19.34
C ASP A 59 -23.06 14.42 20.30
N SER A 60 -23.16 14.08 21.60
CA SER A 60 -22.31 14.63 22.65
C SER A 60 -20.88 14.10 22.56
N ILE A 61 -19.92 15.01 22.39
CA ILE A 61 -18.50 14.70 22.29
C ILE A 61 -17.75 14.89 23.61
N ALA A 62 -18.35 15.63 24.56
CA ALA A 62 -17.86 15.73 25.92
C ALA A 62 -19.00 16.06 26.88
N SER A 63 -18.92 15.57 28.12
CA SER A 63 -19.82 16.01 29.18
C SER A 63 -19.12 15.89 30.53
N GLY A 64 -19.64 16.57 31.53
CA GLY A 64 -19.12 16.47 32.88
C GLY A 64 -19.83 17.38 33.86
N ASP A 65 -19.44 17.29 35.12
CA ASP A 65 -19.95 18.07 36.23
C ASP A 65 -18.81 18.47 37.17
N LEU A 66 -19.15 19.30 38.17
CA LEU A 66 -18.24 19.65 39.26
C LEU A 66 -18.88 19.23 40.58
N PRO A 67 -18.68 18.00 41.07
CA PRO A 67 -19.35 17.50 42.26
C PRO A 67 -18.97 18.24 43.56
N SER A 68 -17.76 18.78 43.63
CA SER A 68 -17.25 19.58 44.76
C SER A 68 -15.99 20.36 44.35
N GLY A 69 -15.66 21.43 45.08
CA GLY A 69 -14.42 22.20 44.91
C GLY A 69 -14.56 23.40 43.98
N ASP A 70 -13.52 24.24 43.96
CA ASP A 70 -13.55 25.54 43.27
C ASP A 70 -13.31 25.44 41.76
N THR A 71 -12.68 24.35 41.28
CA THR A 71 -12.31 24.17 39.86
C THR A 71 -12.23 22.69 39.47
N GLY A 72 -12.64 22.37 38.25
CA GLY A 72 -12.43 21.06 37.62
C GLY A 72 -12.15 21.20 36.12
N THR A 73 -11.55 20.18 35.52
CA THR A 73 -11.20 20.18 34.10
C THR A 73 -11.60 18.89 33.41
N VAL A 74 -12.08 19.00 32.18
CA VAL A 74 -12.30 17.86 31.26
C VAL A 74 -11.56 18.14 29.97
N VAL A 75 -10.70 17.23 29.55
CA VAL A 75 -10.06 17.26 28.24
C VAL A 75 -10.93 16.46 27.27
N PHE A 76 -11.12 16.98 26.07
CA PHE A 76 -11.86 16.29 25.02
C PHE A 76 -11.31 16.67 23.65
N ASP A 77 -11.37 15.73 22.72
CA ASP A 77 -11.07 16.00 21.31
C ASP A 77 -12.36 16.42 20.59
N ALA A 78 -12.22 17.38 19.68
CA ALA A 78 -13.33 17.82 18.82
C ALA A 78 -13.57 16.80 17.69
N THR A 79 -13.84 15.55 18.06
CA THR A 79 -14.10 14.42 17.16
C THR A 79 -15.41 13.74 17.54
N CYS A 80 -16.03 13.14 16.53
CA CYS A 80 -17.26 12.37 16.69
C CYS A 80 -16.93 10.96 17.17
N GLY A 81 -16.86 10.76 18.50
CA GLY A 81 -16.63 9.47 19.13
C GLY A 81 -15.90 9.64 20.45
N GLY A 82 -16.59 9.40 21.58
CA GLY A 82 -15.92 9.23 22.88
C GLY A 82 -15.08 7.95 22.87
N ASP A 83 -14.07 7.89 23.74
CA ASP A 83 -13.03 6.85 23.92
C ASP A 83 -13.46 5.36 23.82
N VAL A 84 -13.89 4.96 22.63
CA VAL A 84 -13.70 3.66 22.02
C VAL A 84 -13.05 4.03 20.71
N GLY A 85 -11.75 3.77 20.57
CA GLY A 85 -11.10 3.86 19.26
C GLY A 85 -11.94 3.12 18.22
N PRO A 86 -11.82 3.46 16.93
CA PRO A 86 -12.53 2.71 15.89
C PRO A 86 -12.22 1.22 16.10
N THR A 87 -13.22 0.43 16.50
CA THR A 87 -13.07 -1.03 16.52
C THR A 87 -13.01 -1.45 15.07
N CYS A 88 -11.97 -2.14 14.68
CA CYS A 88 -11.76 -2.61 13.31
C CYS A 88 -11.97 -4.13 13.30
N PRO A 89 -13.25 -4.57 13.38
CA PRO A 89 -13.55 -5.99 13.44
C PRO A 89 -13.05 -6.66 12.18
N ALA A 90 -12.62 -7.92 12.33
CA ALA A 90 -12.29 -8.75 11.20
C ALA A 90 -13.50 -8.84 10.24
N PRO A 91 -13.28 -8.79 8.91
CA PRO A 91 -14.29 -9.14 7.92
C PRO A 91 -14.98 -10.47 8.25
N ALA A 92 -16.27 -10.59 7.92
CA ALA A 92 -17.08 -11.76 8.33
C ALA A 92 -16.60 -13.09 7.70
N ASP A 93 -15.95 -13.00 6.54
CA ASP A 93 -15.29 -14.10 5.82
C ASP A 93 -13.95 -14.50 6.42
N TRP A 94 -13.42 -13.76 7.40
CA TRP A 94 -12.22 -14.13 8.16
C TRP A 94 -12.55 -15.06 9.34
N ALA A 95 -13.67 -15.78 9.28
CA ALA A 95 -14.06 -16.74 10.30
C ALA A 95 -13.03 -17.89 10.38
N VAL A 96 -12.42 -18.05 11.55
CA VAL A 96 -11.37 -19.06 11.78
C VAL A 96 -11.99 -20.38 12.24
N THR A 97 -11.64 -21.47 11.56
CA THR A 97 -11.90 -22.83 12.05
C THR A 97 -10.85 -23.19 13.11
N VAL A 98 -11.28 -23.46 14.34
CA VAL A 98 -10.36 -23.82 15.43
C VAL A 98 -10.03 -25.30 15.37
N THR A 99 -8.76 -25.62 15.12
CA THR A 99 -8.25 -26.99 15.02
C THR A 99 -7.42 -27.40 16.25
N GLY A 100 -6.84 -28.61 16.22
CA GLY A 100 -6.06 -29.17 17.32
C GLY A 100 -4.63 -28.63 17.46
N SER A 101 -4.14 -27.84 16.51
CA SER A 101 -2.77 -27.30 16.53
C SER A 101 -2.72 -25.86 16.05
N ASN A 102 -1.80 -25.06 16.59
CA ASN A 102 -1.64 -23.67 16.16
C ASN A 102 -0.17 -23.22 16.13
N HIS A 103 0.07 -22.11 15.46
CA HIS A 103 1.29 -21.32 15.50
C HIS A 103 0.92 -19.97 16.13
N THR A 104 1.59 -19.60 17.21
CA THR A 104 1.40 -18.29 17.84
C THR A 104 2.27 -17.24 17.15
N ILE A 105 1.65 -16.21 16.59
CA ILE A 105 2.32 -15.06 15.99
C ILE A 105 2.14 -13.87 16.94
N MET A 106 3.23 -13.36 17.48
CA MET A 106 3.27 -12.20 18.37
C MET A 106 3.54 -10.94 17.56
N ILE A 107 2.70 -9.93 17.75
CA ILE A 107 2.83 -8.60 17.14
C ILE A 107 3.09 -7.61 18.27
N PRO A 108 4.35 -7.20 18.51
CA PRO A 108 4.71 -6.29 19.59
C PRO A 108 4.03 -4.92 19.48
N ALA A 109 3.87 -4.26 20.63
CA ALA A 109 3.37 -2.89 20.68
C ALA A 109 4.20 -1.96 19.79
N GLY A 110 3.51 -1.20 18.93
CA GLY A 110 4.11 -0.26 17.98
C GLY A 110 4.37 -0.82 16.58
N VAL A 111 4.16 -2.13 16.35
CA VAL A 111 4.06 -2.67 15.00
C VAL A 111 2.67 -2.35 14.46
N LEU A 112 2.61 -1.38 13.55
CA LEU A 112 1.38 -0.94 12.89
C LEU A 112 1.48 -1.22 11.39
N PRO A 113 0.39 -1.64 10.71
CA PRO A 113 0.38 -1.82 9.27
C PRO A 113 0.69 -0.52 8.54
N GLN A 114 1.67 -0.57 7.64
CA GLN A 114 2.00 0.53 6.74
C GLN A 114 1.42 0.25 5.36
N MET A 115 0.51 1.10 4.89
CA MET A 115 -0.08 1.03 3.56
C MET A 115 0.93 1.44 2.48
N ALA A 116 0.72 0.98 1.25
CA ALA A 116 1.59 1.25 0.10
C ALA A 116 1.77 2.76 -0.16
N GLU A 117 0.68 3.53 0.03
CA GLU A 117 0.65 4.99 -0.12
C GLU A 117 1.39 5.76 1.00
N GLY A 118 1.98 5.05 1.96
CA GLY A 118 2.73 5.59 3.10
C GLY A 118 1.90 5.88 4.34
N THR A 119 0.58 5.67 4.30
CA THR A 119 -0.32 5.81 5.45
C THR A 119 -0.05 4.71 6.48
N VAL A 120 0.04 5.05 7.78
CA VAL A 120 0.09 4.05 8.85
C VAL A 120 -1.30 3.86 9.44
N LEU A 121 -1.77 2.62 9.51
CA LEU A 121 -3.04 2.28 10.14
C LEU A 121 -2.83 2.10 11.64
N GLU A 122 -3.27 3.07 12.43
CA GLU A 122 -3.28 2.97 13.90
C GLU A 122 -4.23 1.87 14.40
N HIS A 123 -5.30 1.63 13.65
CA HIS A 123 -6.25 0.53 13.87
C HIS A 123 -6.50 -0.22 12.57
N ALA A 124 -6.44 -1.55 12.61
CA ALA A 124 -6.69 -2.44 11.48
C ALA A 124 -6.94 -3.87 12.00
N ASN A 125 -7.49 -4.76 11.17
CA ASN A 125 -7.41 -6.19 11.42
C ASN A 125 -6.30 -6.79 10.55
N VAL A 126 -5.47 -7.67 11.09
CA VAL A 126 -4.47 -8.40 10.32
C VAL A 126 -4.70 -9.89 10.49
N GLY A 127 -4.60 -10.63 9.40
CA GLY A 127 -4.84 -12.07 9.39
C GLY A 127 -3.79 -12.83 8.59
N VAL A 128 -3.63 -14.09 8.95
CA VAL A 128 -2.87 -15.07 8.16
C VAL A 128 -3.80 -16.09 7.53
N PHE A 129 -3.48 -16.49 6.31
CA PHE A 129 -4.35 -17.25 5.43
C PHE A 129 -3.65 -18.47 4.83
N TYR A 130 -4.44 -19.47 4.45
CA TYR A 130 -4.03 -20.66 3.70
C TYR A 130 -4.95 -20.85 2.50
N THR A 131 -4.53 -21.66 1.53
CA THR A 131 -5.36 -22.01 0.36
C THR A 131 -6.01 -23.36 0.60
N ASN A 132 -7.34 -23.43 0.53
CA ASN A 132 -8.07 -24.69 0.68
C ASN A 132 -8.04 -25.54 -0.62
N ASP A 133 -8.65 -26.73 -0.58
CA ASP A 133 -8.71 -27.65 -1.73
C ASP A 133 -9.41 -27.08 -2.99
N ASN A 134 -10.21 -26.04 -2.84
CA ASN A 134 -10.88 -25.37 -3.96
C ASN A 134 -10.05 -24.24 -4.56
N GLY A 135 -8.88 -23.92 -3.99
CA GLY A 135 -8.06 -22.77 -4.38
C GLY A 135 -8.49 -21.45 -3.74
N ASP A 136 -9.42 -21.47 -2.79
CA ASP A 136 -9.89 -20.27 -2.09
C ASP A 136 -8.99 -19.97 -0.89
N LEU A 137 -8.75 -18.68 -0.66
CA LEU A 137 -7.98 -18.20 0.48
C LEU A 137 -8.87 -18.15 1.74
N VAL A 138 -8.47 -18.84 2.81
CA VAL A 138 -9.24 -18.98 4.06
C VAL A 138 -8.41 -18.52 5.26
N CYS A 139 -9.05 -17.83 6.21
CA CYS A 139 -8.39 -17.29 7.39
C CYS A 139 -7.97 -18.40 8.37
N ALA A 140 -6.67 -18.52 8.63
CA ALA A 140 -6.12 -19.38 9.67
C ALA A 140 -6.14 -18.72 11.05
N GLY A 141 -6.17 -17.38 11.10
CA GLY A 141 -6.13 -16.62 12.35
C GLY A 141 -6.05 -15.13 12.06
N SER A 142 -6.70 -14.30 12.86
CA SER A 142 -6.58 -12.84 12.77
C SER A 142 -6.59 -12.16 14.14
N ALA A 143 -6.14 -10.92 14.17
CA ALA A 143 -6.16 -10.06 15.35
C ALA A 143 -6.37 -8.59 14.95
N GLU A 144 -7.05 -7.85 15.81
CA GLU A 144 -7.13 -6.40 15.70
C GLU A 144 -5.84 -5.77 16.21
N ILE A 145 -5.23 -4.91 15.40
CA ILE A 145 -4.10 -4.05 15.78
C ILE A 145 -4.65 -2.82 16.47
N THR A 146 -4.08 -2.52 17.63
CA THR A 146 -4.34 -1.30 18.40
C THR A 146 -3.01 -0.63 18.77
N PRO A 147 -2.96 0.71 18.86
CA PRO A 147 -1.74 1.39 19.24
C PRO A 147 -1.31 1.02 20.66
N ASN A 148 0.00 0.81 20.84
CA ASN A 148 0.63 0.53 22.14
C ASN A 148 0.30 -0.82 22.80
N GLU A 149 -0.41 -1.71 22.12
CA GLU A 149 -0.69 -3.05 22.65
C GLU A 149 0.08 -4.13 21.89
N THR A 150 0.51 -5.15 22.62
CA THR A 150 1.02 -6.37 21.99
C THR A 150 -0.16 -7.28 21.73
N VAL A 151 -0.36 -7.64 20.48
CA VAL A 151 -1.44 -8.54 20.07
C VAL A 151 -0.87 -9.86 19.57
N GLN A 152 -1.71 -10.89 19.50
CA GLN A 152 -1.30 -12.20 19.05
C GLN A 152 -2.33 -12.79 18.10
N ILE A 153 -1.85 -13.49 17.08
CA ILE A 153 -2.66 -14.33 16.21
C ILE A 153 -2.37 -15.78 16.57
N ALA A 154 -3.42 -16.56 16.84
CA ALA A 154 -3.33 -18.00 16.87
C ALA A 154 -3.68 -18.53 15.48
N ALA A 155 -2.66 -18.79 14.66
CA ALA A 155 -2.84 -19.34 13.33
C ALA A 155 -3.09 -20.84 13.43
N MET A 156 -4.26 -21.31 12.99
CA MET A 156 -4.67 -22.71 13.09
C MET A 156 -3.99 -23.56 12.01
N GLY A 157 -3.50 -24.73 12.42
CA GLY A 157 -2.89 -25.72 11.52
C GLY A 157 -3.87 -26.76 11.04
N ASP A 158 -3.59 -27.34 9.88
CA ASP A 158 -4.40 -28.39 9.27
C ASP A 158 -4.57 -29.62 10.19
N ASP A 159 -5.81 -30.10 10.35
CA ASP A 159 -6.11 -31.34 11.07
C ASP A 159 -5.89 -32.55 10.16
N THR A 160 -4.74 -33.20 10.32
CA THR A 160 -4.38 -34.42 9.59
C THR A 160 -5.34 -35.62 9.79
N THR A 161 -6.35 -35.50 10.63
CA THR A 161 -7.39 -36.53 10.84
C THR A 161 -8.64 -36.33 9.98
N THR A 162 -8.78 -35.19 9.30
CA THR A 162 -9.79 -34.90 8.28
C THR A 162 -9.21 -35.03 6.87
N ASP A 163 -10.08 -35.22 5.87
CA ASP A 163 -9.67 -35.26 4.46
C ASP A 163 -9.63 -33.84 3.85
N GLU A 164 -10.31 -32.89 4.47
CA GLU A 164 -10.35 -31.48 4.09
C GLU A 164 -9.17 -30.69 4.68
N VAL A 165 -8.59 -29.77 3.87
CA VAL A 165 -7.62 -28.79 4.38
C VAL A 165 -8.35 -27.71 5.17
N ASP A 166 -8.15 -27.68 6.49
CA ASP A 166 -8.88 -26.79 7.42
C ASP A 166 -7.98 -25.80 8.19
N GLY A 167 -6.69 -25.78 7.88
CA GLY A 167 -5.71 -24.84 8.40
C GLY A 167 -4.40 -24.86 7.60
N LEU A 168 -3.38 -24.20 8.15
CA LEU A 168 -2.05 -24.15 7.54
C LEU A 168 -1.31 -25.49 7.64
N VAL A 169 -0.65 -25.90 6.55
CA VAL A 169 0.19 -27.11 6.55
C VAL A 169 1.60 -26.78 7.07
N ALA A 170 2.21 -27.70 7.81
CA ALA A 170 3.58 -27.51 8.33
C ALA A 170 4.59 -27.23 7.20
N GLY A 171 5.30 -26.10 7.29
CA GLY A 171 6.26 -25.62 6.31
C GLY A 171 5.68 -24.68 5.24
N GLU A 172 4.37 -24.45 5.24
CA GLU A 172 3.72 -23.48 4.34
C GLU A 172 4.06 -22.03 4.73
N ALA A 173 4.17 -21.15 3.76
CA ALA A 173 4.40 -19.72 4.01
C ALA A 173 3.16 -19.08 4.67
N LEU A 174 3.39 -18.09 5.53
CA LEU A 174 2.30 -17.31 6.13
C LEU A 174 1.83 -16.24 5.13
N VAL A 175 0.64 -16.42 4.53
CA VAL A 175 0.04 -15.43 3.63
C VAL A 175 -0.69 -14.38 4.47
N TRP A 176 -0.30 -13.11 4.37
CA TRP A 176 -0.86 -12.03 5.18
C TRP A 176 -1.91 -11.22 4.42
N LEU A 177 -2.99 -10.85 5.10
CA LEU A 177 -3.92 -9.81 4.65
C LEU A 177 -4.12 -8.75 5.74
N ILE A 178 -4.37 -7.52 5.30
CA ILE A 178 -4.69 -6.36 6.14
C ILE A 178 -6.11 -5.93 5.81
N ALA A 179 -6.97 -5.76 6.82
CA ALA A 179 -8.28 -5.16 6.67
C ALA A 179 -8.32 -3.79 7.37
N ASP A 180 -8.68 -2.74 6.63
CA ASP A 180 -8.93 -1.44 7.25
C ASP A 180 -10.26 -1.44 8.03
N CYS A 181 -10.50 -0.37 8.77
CA CYS A 181 -11.72 -0.22 9.58
C CYS A 181 -12.99 0.01 8.72
N ASN A 182 -12.84 0.17 7.41
CA ASN A 182 -13.95 0.31 6.46
C ASN A 182 -14.33 -1.03 5.82
N GLY A 183 -13.59 -2.10 6.09
CA GLY A 183 -13.78 -3.43 5.51
C GLY A 183 -13.11 -3.64 4.16
N ASN A 184 -12.22 -2.74 3.73
CA ASN A 184 -11.36 -2.97 2.58
C ASN A 184 -10.24 -3.94 2.98
N VAL A 185 -9.93 -4.89 2.10
CA VAL A 185 -8.91 -5.91 2.34
C VAL A 185 -7.78 -5.74 1.34
N PHE A 186 -6.56 -5.75 1.86
CA PHE A 186 -5.32 -5.55 1.13
C PHE A 186 -4.39 -6.74 1.35
N ALA A 187 -3.59 -7.07 0.34
CA ALA A 187 -2.50 -8.02 0.51
C ALA A 187 -1.47 -7.42 1.45
N GLY A 188 -0.99 -8.20 2.41
CA GLY A 188 0.04 -7.79 3.34
C GLY A 188 1.27 -8.67 3.23
N GLU A 189 2.39 -8.15 3.72
CA GLU A 189 3.58 -8.92 4.04
C GLU A 189 4.06 -8.56 5.45
N ALA A 190 4.77 -9.50 6.07
CA ALA A 190 5.36 -9.28 7.38
C ALA A 190 6.83 -9.70 7.37
N THR A 191 7.65 -8.92 8.06
CA THR A 191 9.01 -9.31 8.40
C THR A 191 9.07 -9.80 9.83
N TYR A 192 10.05 -10.66 10.15
CA TYR A 192 10.13 -11.32 11.44
C TYR A 192 11.42 -10.96 12.18
N SER A 193 11.29 -10.60 13.45
CA SER A 193 12.43 -10.32 14.33
C SER A 193 13.02 -11.60 14.94
N ASN A 194 12.19 -12.64 15.10
CA ASN A 194 12.57 -13.93 15.67
C ASN A 194 11.50 -15.01 15.37
N GLY A 195 11.91 -16.27 15.37
CA GLY A 195 11.03 -17.42 15.11
C GLY A 195 10.96 -17.83 13.63
N PRO A 196 10.21 -18.90 13.30
CA PRO A 196 10.02 -19.36 11.93
C PRO A 196 9.16 -18.41 11.08
N ASP A 197 9.53 -18.23 9.82
CA ASP A 197 8.79 -17.46 8.80
C ASP A 197 7.73 -18.30 8.05
N VAL A 198 7.66 -19.60 8.36
CA VAL A 198 6.69 -20.57 7.86
C VAL A 198 5.84 -21.13 9.00
N PHE A 199 4.68 -21.69 8.67
CA PHE A 199 3.85 -22.37 9.64
C PHE A 199 4.60 -23.55 10.28
N THR A 200 4.75 -23.50 11.60
CA THR A 200 5.36 -24.57 12.41
C THR A 200 4.40 -24.92 13.52
N THR A 201 4.03 -26.19 13.65
CA THR A 201 3.12 -26.67 14.70
C THR A 201 3.66 -26.33 16.09
N ASN A 202 2.87 -25.60 16.90
CA ASN A 202 3.26 -25.02 18.19
C ASN A 202 4.43 -24.04 18.11
N GLY A 203 4.67 -23.47 16.93
CA GLY A 203 5.67 -22.44 16.68
C GLY A 203 5.34 -21.14 17.41
N LEU A 204 6.36 -20.30 17.55
CA LEU A 204 6.24 -18.95 18.09
C LEU A 204 7.10 -18.01 17.25
N THR A 205 6.47 -17.01 16.66
CA THR A 205 7.13 -16.00 15.82
C THR A 205 6.83 -14.60 16.29
N PHE A 206 7.80 -13.69 16.16
CA PHE A 206 7.69 -12.28 16.55
C PHE A 206 7.81 -11.40 15.31
N VAL A 207 6.73 -10.69 14.99
CA VAL A 207 6.68 -9.77 13.85
C VAL A 207 7.53 -8.52 14.12
N ALA A 208 8.27 -8.08 13.11
CA ALA A 208 9.07 -6.86 13.13
C ALA A 208 8.38 -5.70 12.40
N SER A 209 7.74 -5.97 11.27
CA SER A 209 6.94 -4.99 10.51
C SER A 209 5.79 -5.69 9.77
N ILE A 210 4.75 -4.92 9.46
CA ILE A 210 3.66 -5.32 8.57
C ILE A 210 3.48 -4.20 7.54
N SER A 211 3.48 -4.54 6.26
CA SER A 211 3.28 -3.61 5.15
C SER A 211 2.24 -4.15 4.19
N GLU A 212 1.45 -3.27 3.59
CA GLU A 212 0.67 -3.61 2.41
C GLU A 212 1.62 -3.93 1.26
N VAL A 213 1.34 -5.04 0.56
CA VAL A 213 1.94 -5.30 -0.74
C VAL A 213 1.17 -4.45 -1.74
N PRO A 214 1.79 -3.45 -2.39
CA PRO A 214 1.05 -2.54 -3.26
C PRO A 214 0.34 -3.30 -4.37
N ALA A 215 -0.94 -2.97 -4.61
CA ALA A 215 -1.68 -3.63 -5.68
C ALA A 215 -1.18 -3.14 -7.05
N GLY A 216 -0.31 -3.92 -7.68
CA GLY A 216 0.03 -3.74 -9.09
C GLY A 216 -1.15 -4.03 -10.03
N PRO A 217 -1.08 -3.60 -11.29
CA PRO A 217 -2.02 -4.06 -12.32
C PRO A 217 -1.95 -5.60 -12.45
N SER A 218 -3.09 -6.26 -12.65
CA SER A 218 -3.15 -7.72 -12.91
C SER A 218 -2.89 -8.08 -14.37
N SER A 219 -2.83 -7.09 -15.25
CA SER A 219 -2.53 -7.24 -16.66
C SER A 219 -1.96 -5.96 -17.27
N GLN A 220 -1.21 -6.12 -18.35
CA GLN A 220 -0.69 -5.05 -19.18
C GLN A 220 -1.15 -5.23 -20.62
N MET A 221 -1.65 -4.15 -21.22
CA MET A 221 -1.93 -4.11 -22.65
C MET A 221 -0.73 -3.52 -23.40
N LEU A 222 -0.19 -4.27 -24.35
CA LEU A 222 0.95 -3.89 -25.18
C LEU A 222 0.46 -3.53 -26.59
N GLU A 223 0.70 -2.30 -27.01
CA GLU A 223 0.40 -1.85 -28.37
C GLU A 223 1.61 -2.08 -29.28
N LEU A 224 1.50 -3.01 -30.23
CA LEU A 224 2.56 -3.38 -31.15
C LEU A 224 2.24 -2.86 -32.56
N PRO A 225 2.95 -1.84 -33.08
CA PRO A 225 2.68 -1.32 -34.41
C PRO A 225 3.15 -2.28 -35.50
N SER A 226 2.57 -2.16 -36.70
CA SER A 226 3.02 -2.91 -37.88
C SER A 226 4.49 -2.63 -38.20
N GLY A 227 5.23 -3.68 -38.58
CA GLY A 227 6.65 -3.58 -38.89
C GLY A 227 7.51 -3.84 -37.67
N TRP A 228 8.70 -3.23 -37.62
CA TRP A 228 9.64 -3.41 -36.51
C TRP A 228 9.31 -2.46 -35.36
N SER A 229 9.21 -3.01 -34.17
CA SER A 229 9.06 -2.27 -32.91
C SER A 229 9.89 -2.91 -31.80
N MET A 230 9.84 -2.31 -30.61
CA MET A 230 10.40 -2.89 -29.40
C MET A 230 9.35 -2.89 -28.29
N PHE A 231 9.29 -3.99 -27.55
CA PHE A 231 8.38 -4.15 -26.44
C PHE A 231 9.10 -4.65 -25.20
N SER A 232 8.47 -4.44 -24.07
CA SER A 232 8.80 -5.07 -22.80
C SER A 232 7.52 -5.22 -21.98
N THR A 233 7.58 -5.97 -20.89
CA THR A 233 6.46 -6.06 -19.97
C THR A 233 6.93 -5.94 -18.52
N TYR A 234 6.09 -5.33 -17.69
CA TYR A 234 6.21 -5.37 -16.23
C TYR A 234 5.35 -6.48 -15.62
N MET A 235 4.82 -7.40 -16.44
CA MET A 235 4.03 -8.54 -15.98
C MET A 235 4.86 -9.82 -16.02
N ILE A 236 4.71 -10.65 -15.01
CA ILE A 236 5.25 -12.01 -14.90
C ILE A 236 4.07 -12.95 -15.13
N ALA A 237 3.94 -13.44 -16.36
CA ALA A 237 2.93 -14.42 -16.73
C ALA A 237 3.25 -15.81 -16.13
N ASP A 238 2.23 -16.67 -16.03
CA ASP A 238 2.39 -18.06 -15.55
C ASP A 238 3.41 -18.85 -16.37
N ASP A 239 3.48 -18.56 -17.68
CA ASP A 239 4.48 -19.09 -18.60
C ASP A 239 5.14 -17.94 -19.37
N MET A 240 6.41 -17.70 -19.05
CA MET A 240 7.21 -16.64 -19.64
C MET A 240 7.90 -17.05 -20.95
N ASP A 241 7.70 -18.27 -21.47
CA ASP A 241 8.25 -18.64 -22.78
C ASP A 241 7.73 -17.69 -23.88
N MET A 242 8.65 -17.17 -24.70
CA MET A 242 8.32 -16.22 -25.78
C MET A 242 7.22 -16.74 -26.73
N ALA A 243 7.17 -18.05 -26.99
CA ALA A 243 6.11 -18.61 -27.82
C ALA A 243 4.76 -18.62 -27.10
N SER A 244 4.74 -18.88 -25.80
CA SER A 244 3.52 -18.85 -24.97
C SER A 244 2.96 -17.43 -24.84
N VAL A 245 3.81 -16.45 -24.49
CA VAL A 245 3.42 -15.04 -24.34
C VAL A 245 2.89 -14.46 -25.65
N LEU A 246 3.52 -14.75 -26.78
CA LEU A 246 3.09 -14.24 -28.09
C LEU A 246 1.98 -15.07 -28.75
N SER A 247 1.56 -16.19 -28.14
CA SER A 247 0.53 -17.08 -28.70
C SER A 247 -0.78 -16.37 -29.09
N PRO A 248 -1.30 -15.36 -28.34
CA PRO A 248 -2.55 -14.69 -28.70
C PRO A 248 -2.48 -13.91 -30.01
N ILE A 249 -1.27 -13.46 -30.40
CA ILE A 249 -1.04 -12.64 -31.60
C ILE A 249 -0.19 -13.37 -32.65
N ILE A 250 0.01 -14.69 -32.49
CA ILE A 250 1.06 -15.41 -33.22
C ILE A 250 0.94 -15.33 -34.74
N ASP A 251 -0.29 -15.27 -35.26
CA ASP A 251 -0.58 -15.14 -36.70
C ASP A 251 -0.02 -13.84 -37.30
N ASN A 252 0.19 -12.82 -36.46
CA ASN A 252 0.70 -11.52 -36.85
C ASN A 252 2.19 -11.34 -36.55
N VAL A 253 2.84 -12.29 -35.88
CA VAL A 253 4.25 -12.20 -35.51
C VAL A 253 5.13 -12.86 -36.58
N ILE A 254 6.12 -12.13 -37.07
CA ILE A 254 7.11 -12.66 -38.03
C ILE A 254 8.34 -13.18 -37.27
N ILE A 255 8.87 -12.36 -36.36
CA ILE A 255 10.10 -12.64 -35.62
C ILE A 255 10.17 -11.79 -34.35
N ALA A 256 10.69 -12.37 -33.27
CA ALA A 256 11.10 -11.63 -32.07
C ALA A 256 12.56 -11.92 -31.71
N LYS A 257 13.26 -10.99 -31.05
CA LYS A 257 14.68 -11.12 -30.67
C LYS A 257 15.00 -10.49 -29.33
N ASN A 258 15.96 -11.08 -28.62
CA ASN A 258 16.57 -10.50 -27.43
C ASN A 258 17.86 -9.72 -27.75
N ASN A 259 18.47 -9.12 -26.72
CA ASN A 259 19.71 -8.34 -26.86
C ASN A 259 20.90 -9.12 -27.45
N SER A 260 21.01 -10.43 -27.15
CA SER A 260 22.07 -11.29 -27.69
C SER A 260 21.85 -11.68 -29.16
N GLY A 261 20.72 -11.29 -29.75
CA GLY A 261 20.34 -11.62 -31.12
C GLY A 261 19.76 -13.02 -31.29
N ALA A 262 19.49 -13.74 -30.19
CA ALA A 262 18.69 -14.95 -30.22
C ALA A 262 17.29 -14.60 -30.73
N ALA A 263 16.70 -15.49 -31.53
CA ALA A 263 15.49 -15.18 -32.28
C ALA A 263 14.40 -16.25 -32.08
N TYR A 264 13.17 -15.76 -31.96
CA TYR A 264 11.96 -16.56 -32.13
C TYR A 264 11.48 -16.39 -33.56
N LEU A 265 11.47 -17.49 -34.33
CA LEU A 265 11.07 -17.53 -35.73
C LEU A 265 9.76 -18.31 -35.85
N VAL A 266 8.64 -17.60 -35.97
CA VAL A 266 7.29 -18.17 -35.94
C VAL A 266 7.06 -19.18 -37.05
N GLU A 267 7.41 -18.82 -38.30
CA GLU A 267 7.24 -19.69 -39.46
C GLU A 267 8.01 -21.02 -39.33
N TRP A 268 9.09 -21.03 -38.53
CA TRP A 268 9.96 -22.19 -38.34
C TRP A 268 9.66 -22.92 -37.03
N ASN A 269 8.68 -22.43 -36.25
CA ASN A 269 8.38 -22.87 -34.90
C ASN A 269 9.64 -23.02 -34.04
N PHE A 270 10.55 -22.06 -34.14
CA PHE A 270 11.85 -22.10 -33.47
C PHE A 270 11.95 -20.99 -32.43
N ASN A 271 11.87 -21.35 -31.14
CA ASN A 271 12.16 -20.44 -30.03
C ASN A 271 13.62 -20.55 -29.59
N GLY A 272 14.46 -19.65 -30.10
CA GLY A 272 15.83 -19.47 -29.63
C GLY A 272 15.99 -18.38 -28.57
N VAL A 273 14.93 -17.64 -28.23
CA VAL A 273 14.94 -16.63 -27.17
C VAL A 273 14.78 -17.30 -25.80
N GLY A 274 13.89 -18.29 -25.71
CA GLY A 274 13.46 -18.90 -24.45
C GLY A 274 12.47 -17.99 -23.73
N ASP A 275 12.66 -17.84 -22.42
CA ASP A 275 11.80 -17.06 -21.56
C ASP A 275 12.05 -15.55 -21.69
N LEU A 276 10.97 -14.78 -21.56
CA LEU A 276 11.06 -13.35 -21.30
C LEU A 276 11.63 -13.13 -19.90
N LEU A 277 12.46 -12.11 -19.78
CA LEU A 277 13.06 -11.67 -18.53
C LEU A 277 12.53 -10.28 -18.21
N VAL A 278 12.00 -10.12 -17.00
CA VAL A 278 11.58 -8.81 -16.49
C VAL A 278 12.75 -7.83 -16.57
N GLY A 279 12.45 -6.59 -16.98
CA GLY A 279 13.44 -5.53 -17.13
C GLY A 279 14.23 -5.59 -18.45
N GLN A 280 14.12 -6.65 -19.25
CA GLN A 280 14.71 -6.71 -20.59
C GLN A 280 13.74 -6.23 -21.67
N GLY A 281 14.29 -5.67 -22.74
CA GLY A 281 13.56 -5.26 -23.93
C GLY A 281 13.73 -6.26 -25.08
N TYR A 282 12.72 -6.37 -25.93
CA TYR A 282 12.69 -7.29 -27.06
C TYR A 282 12.35 -6.57 -28.35
N GLN A 283 13.02 -6.93 -29.43
CA GLN A 283 12.64 -6.48 -30.77
C GLN A 283 11.59 -7.43 -31.33
N ILE A 284 10.54 -6.90 -31.91
CA ILE A 284 9.51 -7.71 -32.57
C ILE A 284 9.18 -7.12 -33.94
N LYS A 285 8.81 -8.00 -34.86
CA LYS A 285 8.27 -7.61 -36.15
C LYS A 285 6.90 -8.21 -36.35
N THR A 286 5.89 -7.36 -36.56
CA THR A 286 4.53 -7.79 -36.87
C THR A 286 4.12 -7.44 -38.31
N THR A 287 3.14 -8.15 -38.84
CA THR A 287 2.53 -7.90 -40.15
C THR A 287 1.61 -6.68 -40.13
N GLU A 288 0.87 -6.49 -39.05
CA GLU A 288 -0.04 -5.36 -38.81
C GLU A 288 0.02 -4.87 -37.36
N ALA A 289 -0.67 -3.77 -37.07
CA ALA A 289 -0.75 -3.27 -35.70
C ALA A 289 -1.68 -4.18 -34.88
N VAL A 290 -1.22 -4.62 -33.72
CA VAL A 290 -1.93 -5.57 -32.84
C VAL A 290 -1.77 -5.17 -31.39
N GLU A 291 -2.74 -5.55 -30.57
CA GLU A 291 -2.69 -5.42 -29.12
C GLU A 291 -2.43 -6.81 -28.52
N LEU A 292 -1.54 -6.87 -27.53
CA LEU A 292 -1.25 -8.08 -26.77
C LEU A 292 -1.50 -7.81 -25.29
N GLU A 293 -2.41 -8.55 -24.69
CA GLU A 293 -2.61 -8.54 -23.25
C GLU A 293 -1.71 -9.58 -22.59
N VAL A 294 -0.93 -9.15 -21.60
CA VAL A 294 -0.12 -10.02 -20.74
C VAL A 294 -0.69 -9.93 -19.33
N SER A 295 -1.22 -11.05 -18.82
CA SER A 295 -1.74 -11.15 -17.46
C SER A 295 -0.77 -11.91 -16.57
N GLY A 296 -0.73 -11.60 -15.27
CA GLY A 296 0.13 -12.30 -14.33
C GLY A 296 0.43 -11.49 -13.07
N ALA A 297 1.51 -11.84 -12.38
CA ALA A 297 2.00 -11.07 -11.25
C ALA A 297 2.68 -9.78 -11.74
N TYR A 298 2.49 -8.69 -11.02
CA TYR A 298 3.11 -7.42 -11.35
C TYR A 298 4.55 -7.36 -10.82
N ALA A 299 5.49 -6.98 -11.68
CA ALA A 299 6.88 -6.76 -11.31
C ALA A 299 7.09 -5.31 -10.86
N PHE A 300 7.24 -5.09 -9.56
CA PHE A 300 7.53 -3.78 -9.01
C PHE A 300 8.85 -3.21 -9.57
N PRO A 301 8.85 -2.00 -10.15
CA PRO A 301 10.03 -1.45 -10.81
C PRO A 301 11.26 -1.33 -9.89
N GLU A 302 11.05 -1.02 -8.62
CA GLU A 302 12.08 -0.86 -7.60
C GLU A 302 12.68 -2.19 -7.10
N GLU A 303 11.94 -3.29 -7.21
CA GLU A 303 12.40 -4.62 -6.81
C GLU A 303 13.07 -5.39 -7.96
N ASN A 304 12.99 -4.86 -9.18
CA ASN A 304 13.47 -5.51 -10.40
C ASN A 304 14.57 -4.67 -11.08
N PRO A 305 15.76 -4.52 -10.46
CA PRO A 305 16.90 -3.84 -11.06
C PRO A 305 17.32 -4.52 -12.38
N VAL A 306 17.70 -3.70 -13.36
CA VAL A 306 18.15 -4.21 -14.66
C VAL A 306 19.66 -4.13 -14.76
N ASP A 307 20.31 -5.29 -14.71
CA ASP A 307 21.76 -5.40 -14.92
C ASP A 307 22.16 -4.98 -16.34
N LEU A 308 23.10 -4.06 -16.43
CA LEU A 308 23.67 -3.58 -17.67
C LEU A 308 25.08 -4.11 -17.86
N THR A 309 25.36 -4.56 -19.07
CA THR A 309 26.71 -4.94 -19.50
C THR A 309 27.37 -3.81 -20.27
N ALA A 310 28.71 -3.77 -20.27
CA ALA A 310 29.43 -2.85 -21.13
C ALA A 310 29.10 -3.11 -22.61
N GLY A 311 28.71 -2.07 -23.34
CA GLY A 311 28.24 -2.19 -24.71
C GLY A 311 26.73 -2.00 -24.84
N TRP A 312 26.11 -2.69 -25.81
CA TRP A 312 24.69 -2.55 -26.10
C TRP A 312 23.83 -3.46 -25.20
N ASN A 313 22.77 -2.88 -24.66
CA ASN A 313 21.74 -3.54 -23.87
C ASN A 313 20.36 -3.22 -24.48
N MET A 314 19.39 -4.12 -24.33
CA MET A 314 17.98 -3.85 -24.59
C MET A 314 17.23 -3.94 -23.28
N VAL A 315 16.75 -2.80 -22.79
CA VAL A 315 16.07 -2.70 -21.49
C VAL A 315 14.58 -2.48 -21.71
N GLY A 316 13.76 -3.01 -20.81
CA GLY A 316 12.34 -2.75 -20.75
C GLY A 316 12.03 -1.58 -19.83
N TYR A 317 10.85 -0.98 -19.99
CA TYR A 317 10.36 0.04 -19.07
C TYR A 317 9.34 -0.54 -18.09
N LEU A 318 9.67 -0.47 -16.79
CA LEU A 318 8.90 -1.13 -15.73
C LEU A 318 7.90 -0.22 -15.00
N ARG A 319 7.93 1.09 -15.22
CA ARG A 319 6.96 2.00 -14.60
C ARG A 319 5.62 1.97 -15.33
N THR A 320 4.53 2.21 -14.60
CA THR A 320 3.16 2.23 -15.15
C THR A 320 2.80 3.56 -15.81
N GLU A 321 3.48 4.64 -15.43
CA GLU A 321 3.32 5.97 -16.03
C GLU A 321 4.55 6.36 -16.83
N PRO A 322 4.41 7.13 -17.93
CA PRO A 322 5.54 7.64 -18.69
C PRO A 322 6.46 8.54 -17.86
N ALA A 323 7.76 8.54 -18.16
CA ALA A 323 8.71 9.46 -17.54
C ALA A 323 9.86 9.82 -18.48
N ALA A 324 10.37 11.05 -18.36
CA ALA A 324 11.43 11.58 -19.21
C ALA A 324 12.69 10.70 -19.18
N ALA A 325 13.24 10.37 -20.35
CA ALA A 325 14.37 9.46 -20.49
C ALA A 325 15.63 9.94 -19.74
N ASP A 326 15.85 11.26 -19.66
CA ASP A 326 16.94 11.88 -18.91
C ASP A 326 16.77 11.78 -17.39
N ALA A 327 15.52 11.73 -16.90
CA ALA A 327 15.23 11.47 -15.49
C ALA A 327 15.41 9.98 -15.16
N VAL A 328 14.84 9.08 -15.97
CA VAL A 328 14.91 7.62 -15.78
C VAL A 328 16.36 7.12 -15.83
N LEU A 329 17.17 7.66 -16.75
CA LEU A 329 18.57 7.25 -16.92
C LEU A 329 19.55 8.18 -16.19
N GLY A 330 19.05 9.01 -15.28
CA GLY A 330 19.80 10.06 -14.60
C GLY A 330 21.01 9.52 -13.83
N ASP A 331 20.83 8.41 -13.10
CA ASP A 331 21.90 7.83 -12.27
C ASP A 331 23.06 7.30 -13.10
N ILE A 332 22.78 6.58 -14.19
CA ILE A 332 23.78 6.05 -15.12
C ILE A 332 24.48 7.19 -15.87
N ASN A 333 23.74 8.25 -16.19
CA ASN A 333 24.31 9.43 -16.82
C ASN A 333 25.20 10.23 -15.86
N ALA A 334 24.83 10.35 -14.58
CA ALA A 334 25.59 11.10 -13.58
C ALA A 334 27.01 10.56 -13.36
N THR A 335 27.22 9.25 -13.58
CA THR A 335 28.55 8.61 -13.55
C THR A 335 29.31 8.74 -14.87
N GLY A 336 28.69 9.30 -15.91
CA GLY A 336 29.23 9.37 -17.27
C GLY A 336 29.27 8.02 -17.99
N ASN A 337 28.53 7.01 -17.50
CA ASN A 337 28.57 5.67 -18.06
C ASN A 337 27.66 5.50 -19.28
N LEU A 338 26.56 6.26 -19.35
CA LEU A 338 25.63 6.23 -20.49
C LEU A 338 26.19 6.96 -21.71
N VAL A 339 26.27 6.26 -22.84
CA VAL A 339 26.73 6.81 -24.13
C VAL A 339 25.55 7.30 -24.97
N ILE A 340 24.52 6.47 -25.12
CA ILE A 340 23.32 6.75 -25.91
C ILE A 340 22.18 5.83 -25.48
N ALA A 341 20.96 6.34 -25.47
CA ALA A 341 19.75 5.52 -25.46
C ALA A 341 18.93 5.79 -26.74
N LYS A 342 18.16 4.79 -27.21
CA LYS A 342 17.28 4.93 -28.38
C LYS A 342 15.97 4.16 -28.19
N ASP A 343 14.91 4.69 -28.77
CA ASP A 343 13.66 3.95 -29.01
C ASP A 343 13.73 3.14 -30.33
N TYR A 344 12.63 2.48 -30.69
CA TYR A 344 12.52 1.72 -31.94
C TYR A 344 12.33 2.61 -33.19
N ASN A 345 11.87 3.85 -33.02
CA ASN A 345 11.75 4.85 -34.10
C ASN A 345 13.11 5.49 -34.48
N GLY A 346 14.14 5.25 -33.66
CA GLY A 346 15.47 5.82 -33.82
C GLY A 346 15.63 7.21 -33.20
N ALA A 347 14.66 7.67 -32.41
CA ALA A 347 14.86 8.81 -31.54
C ALA A 347 15.94 8.48 -30.50
N ALA A 348 16.79 9.45 -30.19
CA ALA A 348 17.98 9.21 -29.38
C ALA A 348 18.07 10.19 -28.21
N TYR A 349 18.47 9.66 -27.06
CA TYR A 349 18.99 10.44 -25.94
C TYR A 349 20.52 10.37 -25.95
N LEU A 350 21.15 11.53 -26.05
CA LEU A 350 22.59 11.73 -26.14
C LEU A 350 23.03 12.64 -24.97
N PRO A 351 23.44 12.06 -23.83
CA PRO A 351 23.68 12.84 -22.62
C PRO A 351 24.85 13.81 -22.73
N GLU A 352 25.93 13.42 -23.43
CA GLU A 352 27.10 14.29 -23.69
C GLU A 352 26.72 15.58 -24.42
N TRP A 353 25.63 15.54 -25.21
CA TRP A 353 25.12 16.67 -25.99
C TRP A 353 23.94 17.36 -25.31
N ASN A 354 23.58 16.91 -24.10
CA ASN A 354 22.38 17.31 -23.36
C ASN A 354 21.12 17.30 -24.25
N PHE A 355 20.98 16.26 -25.07
CA PHE A 355 19.91 16.15 -26.07
C PHE A 355 19.03 14.94 -25.75
N ASN A 356 17.79 15.20 -25.32
CA ASN A 356 16.75 14.19 -25.16
C ASN A 356 15.77 14.24 -26.34
N GLY A 357 16.04 13.45 -27.38
CA GLY A 357 15.16 13.28 -28.53
C GLY A 357 14.09 12.21 -28.35
N ILE A 358 14.21 11.34 -27.34
CA ILE A 358 13.19 10.33 -26.98
C ILE A 358 12.00 11.04 -26.33
N GLY A 359 12.26 12.04 -25.48
CA GLY A 359 11.25 12.63 -24.62
C GLY A 359 10.99 11.70 -23.44
N ASP A 360 9.78 11.14 -23.38
CA ASP A 360 9.37 10.20 -22.34
C ASP A 360 9.59 8.75 -22.78
N MET A 361 9.96 7.92 -21.80
CA MET A 361 9.91 6.47 -21.90
C MET A 361 8.51 6.00 -21.44
N PHE A 362 7.93 5.02 -22.13
CA PHE A 362 6.54 4.60 -21.96
C PHE A 362 6.44 3.13 -21.51
N PRO A 363 5.42 2.78 -20.69
CA PRO A 363 5.09 1.40 -20.37
C PRO A 363 4.86 0.58 -21.63
N GLY A 364 5.37 -0.66 -21.60
CA GLY A 364 5.20 -1.62 -22.70
C GLY A 364 6.26 -1.50 -23.80
N GLN A 365 7.14 -0.49 -23.76
CA GLN A 365 8.19 -0.27 -24.75
C GLN A 365 9.56 -0.72 -24.26
N GLY A 366 10.35 -1.26 -25.20
CA GLY A 366 11.77 -1.54 -25.00
C GLY A 366 12.68 -0.44 -25.57
N TYR A 367 13.87 -0.28 -24.99
CA TYR A 367 14.86 0.74 -25.37
C TYR A 367 16.24 0.13 -25.54
N GLN A 368 17.03 0.67 -26.47
CA GLN A 368 18.42 0.28 -26.66
C GLN A 368 19.34 1.25 -25.94
N LEU A 369 20.13 0.76 -25.00
CA LEU A 369 21.09 1.56 -24.24
C LEU A 369 22.50 1.11 -24.59
N LYS A 370 23.44 2.06 -24.65
CA LYS A 370 24.86 1.76 -24.73
C LYS A 370 25.59 2.34 -23.53
N THR A 371 26.28 1.50 -22.78
CA THR A 371 27.11 1.91 -21.63
C THR A 371 28.58 1.59 -21.86
N ASN A 372 29.47 2.29 -21.16
CA ASN A 372 30.92 2.05 -21.24
C ASN A 372 31.38 0.90 -20.33
N ASN A 373 30.75 0.77 -19.16
CA ASN A 373 31.03 -0.22 -18.13
C ASN A 373 29.73 -0.94 -17.72
N VAL A 374 29.88 -2.02 -16.96
CA VAL A 374 28.74 -2.64 -16.27
C VAL A 374 28.09 -1.63 -15.31
N ASP A 375 26.78 -1.70 -15.18
CA ASP A 375 25.99 -0.83 -14.32
C ASP A 375 24.67 -1.51 -13.94
N VAL A 376 23.86 -0.85 -13.12
CA VAL A 376 22.50 -1.29 -12.82
C VAL A 376 21.54 -0.13 -13.08
N LEU A 377 20.52 -0.37 -13.90
CA LEU A 377 19.40 0.56 -14.03
C LEU A 377 18.40 0.25 -12.93
N GLN A 378 18.25 1.20 -12.01
CA GLN A 378 17.28 1.14 -10.93
C GLN A 378 16.10 2.07 -11.26
N TYR A 379 14.89 1.54 -11.23
CA TYR A 379 13.68 2.37 -11.36
C TYR A 379 13.21 2.85 -9.99
N LEU A 380 12.56 4.02 -10.00
CA LEU A 380 11.76 4.48 -8.87
C LEU A 380 10.45 3.70 -8.80
N SER A 381 9.89 3.61 -7.60
CA SER A 381 8.56 3.06 -7.39
C SER A 381 7.48 3.81 -8.18
N ASN A 382 6.39 3.10 -8.47
CA ASN A 382 5.17 3.72 -9.02
C ASN A 382 4.27 4.31 -7.93
N GLU A 383 4.60 4.09 -6.66
CA GLU A 383 3.95 4.80 -5.58
C GLU A 383 4.14 6.31 -5.75
N ILE A 384 3.06 7.04 -5.54
CA ILE A 384 3.13 8.49 -5.43
C ILE A 384 3.97 8.75 -4.19
N LEU A 385 5.18 9.30 -4.35
CA LEU A 385 5.92 9.84 -3.22
C LEU A 385 5.07 10.97 -2.62
N THR A 386 4.30 10.65 -1.57
CA THR A 386 3.48 11.59 -0.79
C THR A 386 4.37 12.46 0.11
N GLU A 387 5.48 12.99 -0.43
CA GLU A 387 6.32 13.98 0.24
C GLU A 387 6.31 15.34 -0.46
N CYS A 388 5.31 15.62 -1.32
CA CYS A 388 5.15 16.97 -1.85
C CYS A 388 3.70 17.39 -2.15
N LEU A 389 2.79 17.37 -1.15
CA LEU A 389 1.63 18.28 -1.16
C LEU A 389 1.03 18.58 0.22
N LEU A 390 1.60 19.57 0.88
CA LEU A 390 1.02 20.27 2.03
C LEU A 390 0.18 21.45 1.49
N LEU A 391 -1.17 21.37 1.48
CA LEU A 391 -2.08 22.48 1.82
C LEU A 391 -3.59 22.08 1.85
N LYS A 392 -4.22 22.34 3.02
CA LYS A 392 -5.61 22.08 3.46
C LYS A 392 -6.68 22.93 2.73
N LEU A 393 -7.98 22.53 2.83
CA LEU A 393 -9.13 23.44 3.08
C LEU A 393 -10.42 22.71 3.53
N GLN A 394 -11.06 23.27 4.58
CA GLN A 394 -12.11 22.71 5.48
C GLN A 394 -13.57 22.95 5.07
N LYS A 395 -14.54 22.26 5.71
CA LYS A 395 -16.01 22.52 5.65
C LYS A 395 -16.66 22.46 7.06
N THR A 396 -17.68 23.29 7.31
CA THR A 396 -18.25 23.65 8.64
C THR A 396 -19.51 22.85 9.05
N MET A 397 -19.76 22.65 10.36
CA MET A 397 -21.00 22.08 10.96
C MET A 397 -21.42 22.72 12.32
N TYR A 398 -22.65 22.45 12.80
CA TYR A 398 -23.42 23.16 13.86
C TYR A 398 -23.62 22.37 15.17
N LEU A 399 -24.00 23.07 16.26
CA LEU A 399 -24.25 22.53 17.62
C LEU A 399 -25.62 22.99 18.17
N THR A 400 -26.33 22.15 18.94
CA THR A 400 -27.59 22.49 19.66
C THR A 400 -27.57 21.91 21.10
N ILE A 401 -27.94 22.70 22.12
CA ILE A 401 -27.98 22.28 23.54
C ILE A 401 -29.43 22.17 24.03
N LEU A 402 -29.74 21.05 24.70
CA LEU A 402 -30.95 20.84 25.51
C LEU A 402 -30.51 20.60 26.97
N LYS A 403 -31.25 21.14 27.94
CA LYS A 403 -31.17 20.72 29.34
C LYS A 403 -32.57 20.79 29.96
#